data_AF-A0A3S0DE13-F1
#
_entry.id   AF-A0A3S0DE13-F1
#
_cell.length_a   1.000
_cell.length_b   1.000
_cell.length_c   1.000
_cell.angle_alpha   90.00
_cell.angle_beta   90.00
_cell.angle_gamma   90.00
#
_symmetry.space_group_name_H-M   'P 1'
#
loop_
_entity.id
_entity.type
_entity.pdbx_description
1 polymer ?
#
loop_
_entity_poly.entity_id
_entity_poly.type
_entity_poly.pdbx_seq_one_letter_code
_entity_poly.pdbx_strand_id
1 'polypeptide(L)'
;VTIDYVTKFGFPKNQFQPYLTMGLGANEVTPIQMASAYAVFANGGYLLQPYFITKITDANDNVIATTAPQQMSQNNQVIDPRNAFIMTSILKDVAKYGTGAKAYKELHRDDVAGKTGTTNDSKDVWFDGFTPDLVTVAWVGYDQPKSLGRQYGATLALPIWIDFMKYALKDSPVRSLPMPAGMVAIPGGTWNGNTEYYYDSMRIGVQYESDLSSENESGIGQDDSGNAEDILNGDETSNGINKTDSSGVGNSIKNNNSPAPIVASPSNPIEVNHTNARKPVDINDIIGSIQD
;
A
#
# COMPACT_ATOMS: atom_id res chain seq x y z
N VAL A 1 -0.43 18.60 -9.84
CA VAL A 1 -1.19 17.62 -9.01
C VAL A 1 -0.27 16.53 -8.47
N THR A 2 0.19 15.54 -9.25
CA THR A 2 1.01 14.43 -8.69
C THR A 2 2.35 14.89 -8.11
N ILE A 3 3.06 15.78 -8.80
CA ILE A 3 4.32 16.36 -8.29
C ILE A 3 4.07 17.13 -6.98
N ASP A 4 3.00 17.92 -6.90
CA ASP A 4 2.69 18.66 -5.67
C ASP A 4 2.22 17.72 -4.54
N TYR A 5 1.69 16.55 -4.88
CA TYR A 5 1.32 15.53 -3.90
C TYR A 5 2.53 14.78 -3.37
N VAL A 6 3.49 14.40 -4.22
CA VAL A 6 4.69 13.67 -3.78
C VAL A 6 5.59 14.54 -2.89
N THR A 7 5.63 15.86 -3.09
CA THR A 7 6.40 16.76 -2.22
C THR A 7 5.88 16.77 -0.78
N LYS A 8 4.62 16.38 -0.54
CA LYS A 8 4.06 16.20 0.80
C LYS A 8 4.77 15.11 1.62
N PHE A 9 5.47 14.20 0.95
CA PHE A 9 6.25 13.13 1.58
C PHE A 9 7.71 13.54 1.88
N GLY A 10 8.04 14.83 1.76
CA GLY A 10 9.38 15.35 2.06
C GLY A 10 10.35 15.33 0.88
N PHE A 11 9.88 15.00 -0.32
CA PHE A 11 10.69 15.03 -1.53
C PHE A 11 10.86 16.45 -2.09
N PRO A 12 12.09 16.90 -2.39
CA PRO A 12 12.34 18.14 -3.11
C PRO A 12 11.66 18.17 -4.48
N LYS A 13 10.90 19.24 -4.76
CA LYS A 13 10.14 19.37 -6.02
C LYS A 13 11.02 19.30 -7.27
N ASN A 14 12.26 19.81 -7.19
CA ASN A 14 13.21 19.82 -8.31
C ASN A 14 13.75 18.43 -8.69
N GLN A 15 13.58 17.40 -7.85
CA GLN A 15 13.88 16.01 -8.20
C GLN A 15 12.81 15.39 -9.13
N PHE A 16 11.65 16.03 -9.27
CA PHE A 16 10.50 15.49 -10.00
C PHE A 16 10.22 16.27 -11.29
N GLN A 17 10.04 15.53 -12.38
CA GLN A 17 9.74 16.06 -13.71
C GLN A 17 8.40 15.52 -14.19
N PRO A 18 7.58 16.30 -14.92
CA PRO A 18 6.22 15.94 -15.31
C PRO A 18 6.17 15.00 -16.52
N TYR A 19 6.85 13.87 -16.44
CA TYR A 19 6.85 12.83 -17.47
C TYR A 19 6.08 11.59 -17.02
N LEU A 20 5.52 10.82 -17.96
CA LEU A 20 4.75 9.60 -17.66
C LEU A 20 5.59 8.55 -16.90
N THR A 21 6.90 8.52 -17.16
CA THR A 21 7.86 7.61 -16.49
C THR A 21 7.99 7.85 -15.00
N MET A 22 7.50 8.98 -14.46
CA MET A 22 7.43 9.22 -13.02
C MET A 22 6.59 8.15 -12.32
N GLY A 23 5.51 7.66 -12.95
CA GLY A 23 4.70 6.57 -12.42
C GLY A 23 5.45 5.22 -12.31
N LEU A 24 6.60 5.09 -12.99
CA LEU A 24 7.47 3.91 -12.95
C LEU A 24 8.70 4.10 -12.06
N GLY A 25 8.82 5.24 -11.37
CA GLY A 25 9.95 5.52 -10.48
C GLY A 25 11.23 6.00 -11.19
N ALA A 26 11.11 6.76 -12.28
CA ALA A 26 12.25 7.29 -13.03
C ALA A 26 13.00 8.46 -12.35
N ASN A 27 12.73 8.73 -11.08
CA ASN A 27 13.28 9.87 -10.33
C ASN A 27 14.28 9.37 -9.28
N GLU A 28 15.36 10.12 -9.09
CA GLU A 28 16.41 9.78 -8.13
C GLU A 28 16.06 10.29 -6.73
N VAL A 29 16.16 9.38 -5.76
CA VAL A 29 15.88 9.64 -4.34
C VAL A 29 16.90 8.91 -3.48
N THR A 30 17.15 9.44 -2.29
CA THR A 30 18.04 8.82 -1.31
C THR A 30 17.28 7.84 -0.40
N PRO A 31 17.95 6.83 0.19
CA PRO A 31 17.32 5.93 1.14
C PRO A 31 16.67 6.64 2.33
N ILE A 32 17.25 7.74 2.84
CA ILE A 32 16.67 8.50 3.96
C ILE A 32 15.38 9.25 3.56
N GLN A 33 15.30 9.72 2.32
CA GLN A 33 14.07 10.32 1.79
C GLN A 33 12.98 9.25 1.63
N MET A 34 13.34 8.06 1.13
CA MET A 34 12.42 6.94 1.04
C MET A 34 11.92 6.48 2.42
N ALA A 35 12.80 6.36 3.40
CA ALA A 35 12.42 6.02 4.77
C ALA A 35 11.45 7.07 5.37
N SER A 36 11.72 8.35 5.14
CA SER A 36 10.83 9.45 5.57
C SER A 36 9.47 9.38 4.89
N ALA A 37 9.43 9.10 3.59
CA ALA A 37 8.20 8.96 2.84
C ALA A 37 7.37 7.76 3.29
N TYR A 38 7.98 6.59 3.51
CA TYR A 38 7.28 5.42 4.02
C TYR A 38 6.82 5.60 5.47
N ALA A 39 7.51 6.42 6.28
CA ALA A 39 7.08 6.75 7.63
C ALA A 39 5.71 7.44 7.65
N VAL A 40 5.39 8.24 6.63
CA VAL A 40 4.06 8.86 6.49
C VAL A 40 2.96 7.80 6.45
N PHE A 41 3.19 6.65 5.79
CA PHE A 41 2.21 5.56 5.83
C PHE A 41 2.22 4.83 7.17
N ALA A 42 3.43 4.50 7.67
CA ALA A 42 3.60 3.75 8.90
C ALA A 42 2.95 4.41 10.13
N ASN A 43 3.03 5.74 10.23
CA ASN A 43 2.51 6.51 11.36
C ASN A 43 1.09 7.07 11.14
N GLY A 44 0.43 6.72 10.03
CA GLY A 44 -0.96 7.12 9.77
C GLY A 44 -1.15 8.51 9.13
N GLY A 45 -0.11 9.10 8.56
CA GLY A 45 -0.23 10.24 7.64
C GLY A 45 0.61 11.48 7.99
N TYR A 46 1.57 11.35 8.90
CA TYR A 46 2.36 12.47 9.41
C TYR A 46 3.79 12.46 8.84
N LEU A 47 4.25 13.62 8.39
CA LEU A 47 5.65 13.81 7.98
C LEU A 47 6.46 14.29 9.19
N LEU A 48 7.38 13.45 9.65
CA LEU A 48 8.31 13.79 10.74
C LEU A 48 9.72 13.94 10.17
N GLN A 49 10.42 14.98 10.61
CA GLN A 49 11.80 15.20 10.19
C GLN A 49 12.73 14.19 10.88
N PRO A 50 13.51 13.38 10.13
CA PRO A 50 14.51 12.50 10.73
C PRO A 50 15.61 13.31 11.42
N TYR A 51 16.10 12.80 12.55
CA TYR A 51 17.21 13.37 13.32
C TYR A 51 18.12 12.26 13.85
N PHE A 52 19.41 12.56 13.97
CA PHE A 52 20.42 11.59 14.44
C PHE A 52 21.02 11.98 15.80
N ILE A 53 21.16 13.28 16.06
CA ILE A 53 21.73 13.79 17.30
C ILE A 53 20.61 13.82 18.34
N THR A 54 20.71 13.02 19.39
CA THR A 54 19.75 13.01 20.50
C THR A 54 20.15 13.97 21.62
N LYS A 55 21.46 14.03 21.92
CA LYS A 55 22.04 14.80 23.01
C LYS A 55 23.47 15.20 22.68
N ILE A 56 23.86 16.40 23.09
CA ILE A 56 25.25 16.90 23.03
C ILE A 56 25.70 17.16 24.46
N THR A 57 26.86 16.63 24.84
CA THR A 57 27.47 16.81 26.16
C THR A 57 28.86 17.44 26.04
N ASP A 58 29.31 18.11 27.10
CA ASP A 58 30.71 18.53 27.24
C ASP A 58 31.61 17.35 27.71
N ALA A 59 32.91 17.62 27.89
CA ALA A 59 33.88 16.62 28.35
C ALA A 59 33.64 16.11 29.78
N ASN A 60 32.74 16.75 30.54
CA ASN A 60 32.35 16.37 31.90
C ASN A 60 30.93 15.76 31.93
N ASP A 61 30.40 15.34 30.78
CA ASP A 61 29.03 14.81 30.60
C ASP A 61 27.88 15.78 30.90
N ASN A 62 28.16 17.09 31.03
CA ASN A 62 27.10 18.08 31.20
C ASN A 62 26.34 18.26 29.88
N VAL A 63 25.00 18.25 29.95
CA VAL A 63 24.14 18.38 28.77
C VAL A 63 24.18 19.81 28.24
N ILE A 64 24.70 19.98 27.02
CA ILE A 64 24.71 21.25 26.28
C ILE A 64 23.40 21.42 25.52
N ALA A 65 22.93 20.35 24.87
CA ALA A 65 21.71 20.37 24.07
C ALA A 65 21.04 18.99 24.08
N THR A 66 19.72 18.99 23.98
CA THR A 66 18.90 17.79 23.75
C THR A 66 17.93 18.09 22.61
N THR A 67 17.81 17.16 21.67
CA THR A 67 16.87 17.30 20.56
C THR A 67 15.46 17.04 21.05
N ALA A 68 14.53 17.94 20.73
CA ALA A 68 13.10 17.75 20.97
C ALA A 68 12.45 17.17 19.70
N PRO A 69 12.09 15.88 19.67
CA PRO A 69 11.51 15.27 18.47
C PRO A 69 10.14 15.87 18.17
N GLN A 70 9.85 16.04 16.88
CA GLN A 70 8.54 16.50 16.44
C GLN A 70 7.45 15.52 16.89
N GLN A 71 6.39 16.06 17.49
CA GLN A 71 5.20 15.29 17.84
C GLN A 71 4.23 15.28 16.66
N MET A 72 3.47 14.20 16.51
CA MET A 72 2.39 14.14 15.53
C MET A 72 1.29 15.14 15.91
N SER A 73 0.90 15.98 14.96
CA SER A 73 -0.10 17.03 15.13
C SER A 73 -0.73 17.41 13.79
N GLN A 74 -1.78 18.22 13.81
CA GLN A 74 -2.41 18.68 12.56
C GLN A 74 -1.46 19.47 11.65
N ASN A 75 -0.42 20.09 12.21
CA ASN A 75 0.53 20.89 11.43
C ASN A 75 1.47 20.05 10.56
N ASN A 76 1.68 18.78 10.91
CA ASN A 76 2.53 17.85 10.15
C ASN A 76 1.77 16.65 9.60
N GLN A 77 0.44 16.67 9.64
CA GLN A 77 -0.39 15.73 8.92
C GLN A 77 -0.42 16.10 7.43
N VAL A 78 0.16 15.26 6.59
CA VAL A 78 0.38 15.56 5.16
C VAL A 78 -0.58 14.81 4.24
N ILE A 79 -1.16 13.71 4.70
CA ILE A 79 -2.20 12.96 3.99
C ILE A 79 -3.38 12.64 4.92
N ASP A 80 -4.53 12.33 4.33
CA ASP A 80 -5.69 11.83 5.07
C ASP A 80 -5.35 10.47 5.71
N PRO A 81 -5.67 10.23 7.01
CA PRO A 81 -5.39 8.95 7.66
C PRO A 81 -6.05 7.76 6.97
N ARG A 82 -7.20 7.98 6.30
CA ARG A 82 -7.89 6.96 5.49
C ARG A 82 -7.04 6.52 4.30
N ASN A 83 -6.36 7.47 3.64
CA ASN A 83 -5.40 7.14 2.57
C ASN A 83 -4.21 6.35 3.12
N ALA A 84 -3.64 6.76 4.26
CA ALA A 84 -2.54 6.03 4.88
C ALA A 84 -2.94 4.59 5.24
N PHE A 85 -4.15 4.41 5.77
CA PHE A 85 -4.68 3.10 6.15
C PHE A 85 -4.90 2.19 4.95
N ILE A 86 -5.59 2.66 3.90
CA ILE A 86 -5.82 1.87 2.68
C ILE A 86 -4.49 1.51 2.01
N MET A 87 -3.58 2.47 1.86
CA MET A 87 -2.25 2.21 1.28
C MET A 87 -1.46 1.18 2.09
N THR A 88 -1.53 1.27 3.42
CA THR A 88 -0.91 0.26 4.30
C THR A 88 -1.53 -1.12 4.07
N SER A 89 -2.86 -1.23 3.95
CA SER A 89 -3.53 -2.51 3.65
C SER A 89 -3.04 -3.11 2.32
N ILE A 90 -2.92 -2.29 1.27
CA ILE A 90 -2.41 -2.73 -0.04
C ILE A 90 -0.95 -3.20 0.07
N LEU A 91 -0.10 -2.47 0.80
CA LEU A 91 1.31 -2.82 0.97
C LEU A 91 1.52 -4.07 1.85
N LYS A 92 0.59 -4.35 2.78
CA LYS A 92 0.57 -5.63 3.51
C LYS A 92 0.30 -6.80 2.58
N ASP A 93 -0.62 -6.66 1.63
CA ASP A 93 -0.88 -7.71 0.64
C ASP A 93 0.34 -7.98 -0.25
N VAL A 94 1.11 -6.95 -0.61
CA VAL A 94 2.38 -7.14 -1.33
C VAL A 94 3.39 -7.94 -0.50
N ALA A 95 3.50 -7.64 0.80
CA ALA A 95 4.42 -8.31 1.72
C ALA A 95 3.97 -9.73 2.12
N LYS A 96 2.67 -10.04 1.96
CA LYS A 96 2.07 -11.33 2.34
C LYS A 96 1.86 -12.27 1.15
N TYR A 97 1.38 -11.74 0.03
CA TYR A 97 0.96 -12.53 -1.14
C TYR A 97 1.68 -12.13 -2.42
N GLY A 98 2.20 -10.90 -2.50
CA GLY A 98 2.83 -10.35 -3.71
C GLY A 98 4.33 -10.61 -3.83
N THR A 99 5.02 -9.72 -4.51
CA THR A 99 6.47 -9.79 -4.76
C THR A 99 7.31 -9.75 -3.48
N GLY A 100 6.75 -9.24 -2.38
CA GLY A 100 7.37 -9.19 -1.06
C GLY A 100 7.04 -10.38 -0.16
N ALA A 101 6.30 -11.39 -0.63
CA ALA A 101 5.76 -12.50 0.18
C ALA A 101 6.79 -13.22 1.07
N LYS A 102 8.09 -13.17 0.73
CA LYS A 102 9.15 -13.71 1.58
C LYS A 102 9.21 -13.03 2.96
N ALA A 103 8.87 -11.73 3.06
CA ALA A 103 8.84 -11.02 4.34
C ALA A 103 7.88 -11.69 5.33
N TYR A 104 6.64 -11.95 4.91
CA TYR A 104 5.66 -12.63 5.77
C TYR A 104 6.09 -14.07 6.11
N LYS A 105 6.62 -14.81 5.13
CA LYS A 105 7.06 -16.21 5.33
C LYS A 105 8.20 -16.35 6.34
N GLU A 106 9.07 -15.35 6.44
CA GLU A 106 10.27 -15.39 7.29
C GLU A 106 10.07 -14.72 8.65
N LEU A 107 9.23 -13.66 8.70
CA LEU A 107 8.97 -12.93 9.93
C LEU A 107 7.76 -13.47 10.70
N HIS A 108 6.83 -14.14 10.02
CA HIS A 108 5.56 -14.63 10.60
C HIS A 108 4.74 -13.54 11.29
N ARG A 109 4.69 -12.35 10.67
CA ARG A 109 4.03 -11.16 11.21
C ARG A 109 3.01 -10.57 10.26
N ASP A 110 1.81 -10.31 10.77
CA ASP A 110 0.70 -9.70 10.02
C ASP A 110 0.73 -8.17 10.00
N ASP A 111 1.69 -7.52 10.66
CA ASP A 111 1.83 -6.06 10.71
C ASP A 111 2.89 -5.50 9.75
N VAL A 112 3.50 -6.36 8.93
CA VAL A 112 4.51 -5.98 7.96
C VAL A 112 3.86 -5.53 6.65
N ALA A 113 4.21 -4.33 6.22
CA ALA A 113 3.87 -3.76 4.92
C ALA A 113 5.17 -3.47 4.14
N GLY A 114 5.13 -3.57 2.82
CA GLY A 114 6.31 -3.17 2.03
C GLY A 114 6.16 -3.37 0.53
N LYS A 115 7.17 -2.91 -0.20
CA LYS A 115 7.20 -2.95 -1.65
C LYS A 115 8.61 -3.25 -2.17
N THR A 116 8.66 -4.12 -3.17
CA THR A 116 9.88 -4.35 -3.97
C THR A 116 10.02 -3.26 -5.04
N GLY A 117 11.25 -2.76 -5.21
CA GLY A 117 11.65 -1.90 -6.33
C GLY A 117 12.75 -2.56 -7.17
N THR A 118 12.71 -2.38 -8.49
CA THR A 118 13.76 -2.84 -9.41
C THR A 118 13.79 -1.89 -10.59
N THR A 119 14.94 -1.28 -10.87
CA THR A 119 15.12 -0.36 -12.00
C THR A 119 15.44 -1.13 -13.28
N ASN A 120 15.38 -0.44 -14.42
CA ASN A 120 15.74 -1.01 -15.72
C ASN A 120 17.15 -1.60 -15.70
N ASP A 121 17.34 -2.71 -16.41
CA ASP A 121 18.58 -3.50 -16.44
C ASP A 121 19.07 -3.97 -15.05
N SER A 122 18.21 -3.90 -14.03
CA SER A 122 18.53 -4.27 -12.64
C SER A 122 19.77 -3.53 -12.11
N LYS A 123 19.87 -2.23 -12.39
CA LYS A 123 20.97 -1.39 -11.87
C LYS A 123 20.81 -1.13 -10.37
N ASP A 124 19.56 -1.01 -9.93
CA ASP A 124 19.19 -0.78 -8.54
C ASP A 124 18.06 -1.72 -8.16
N VAL A 125 18.17 -2.29 -6.97
CA VAL A 125 17.13 -3.11 -6.36
C VAL A 125 16.84 -2.59 -4.96
N TRP A 126 15.56 -2.47 -4.65
CA TRP A 126 15.07 -1.86 -3.42
C TRP A 126 14.09 -2.79 -2.72
N PHE A 127 14.06 -2.70 -1.40
CA PHE A 127 12.91 -3.11 -0.61
C PHE A 127 12.66 -2.07 0.48
N ASP A 128 11.49 -1.46 0.41
CA ASP A 128 11.04 -0.47 1.36
C ASP A 128 9.89 -1.09 2.15
N GLY A 129 10.05 -1.20 3.46
CA GLY A 129 9.08 -1.89 4.30
C GLY A 129 9.00 -1.30 5.68
N PHE A 130 7.89 -1.59 6.36
CA PHE A 130 7.63 -1.06 7.68
C PHE A 130 6.70 -1.95 8.49
N THR A 131 6.78 -1.73 9.80
CA THR A 131 5.69 -1.94 10.76
C THR A 131 5.21 -0.55 11.22
N PRO A 132 4.13 -0.41 12.00
CA PRO A 132 3.79 0.89 12.59
C PRO A 132 4.95 1.52 13.40
N ASP A 133 5.83 0.63 13.91
CA ASP A 133 7.02 0.85 14.72
C ASP A 133 8.22 1.52 14.06
N LEU A 134 8.46 1.04 12.86
CA LEU A 134 9.79 1.01 12.30
C LEU A 134 9.68 0.91 10.81
N VAL A 135 10.29 1.87 10.14
CA VAL A 135 10.51 1.86 8.69
C VAL A 135 11.93 1.44 8.44
N THR A 136 12.14 0.60 7.44
CA THR A 136 13.46 0.18 6.99
C THR A 136 13.48 0.14 5.47
N VAL A 137 14.55 0.67 4.91
CA VAL A 137 14.79 0.71 3.46
C VAL A 137 16.11 0.00 3.21
N ALA A 138 16.09 -0.99 2.32
CA ALA A 138 17.28 -1.66 1.82
C ALA A 138 17.45 -1.35 0.34
N TRP A 139 18.63 -0.84 -0.03
CA TRP A 139 19.03 -0.61 -1.41
C TRP A 139 20.33 -1.36 -1.70
N VAL A 140 20.41 -1.92 -2.90
CA VAL A 140 21.63 -2.48 -3.44
C VAL A 140 21.83 -1.96 -4.85
N GLY A 141 23.03 -1.47 -5.13
CA GLY A 141 23.46 -0.96 -6.42
C GLY A 141 24.97 -0.70 -6.40
N TYR A 142 25.51 -0.29 -7.56
CA TYR A 142 26.90 0.14 -7.68
C TYR A 142 26.99 1.67 -7.69
N ASP A 143 28.03 2.23 -7.07
CA ASP A 143 28.31 3.68 -7.12
C ASP A 143 28.38 4.23 -8.56
N GLN A 144 28.94 3.42 -9.46
CA GLN A 144 28.88 3.65 -10.90
C GLN A 144 27.84 2.69 -11.48
N PRO A 145 26.69 3.18 -11.98
CA PRO A 145 25.55 2.34 -12.33
C PRO A 145 25.92 1.22 -13.32
N LYS A 146 25.77 -0.02 -12.87
CA LYS A 146 26.03 -1.23 -13.63
C LYS A 146 24.95 -2.26 -13.28
N SER A 147 24.64 -3.15 -14.22
CA SER A 147 23.67 -4.20 -13.98
C SER A 147 24.12 -5.12 -12.85
N LEU A 148 23.21 -5.47 -11.94
CA LEU A 148 23.39 -6.49 -10.91
C LEU A 148 23.20 -7.92 -11.47
N GLY A 149 22.99 -8.05 -12.78
CA GLY A 149 22.59 -9.30 -13.42
C GLY A 149 21.10 -9.57 -13.24
N ARG A 150 20.68 -10.84 -13.29
CA ARG A 150 19.27 -11.25 -13.14
C ARG A 150 18.83 -11.19 -11.67
N GLN A 151 18.82 -9.98 -11.11
CA GLN A 151 18.51 -9.69 -9.72
C GLN A 151 17.34 -8.71 -9.61
N TYR A 152 16.54 -8.88 -8.57
CA TYR A 152 15.35 -8.07 -8.31
C TYR A 152 15.33 -7.62 -6.84
N GLY A 153 14.44 -6.69 -6.52
CA GLY A 153 14.19 -6.27 -5.14
C GLY A 153 13.95 -7.46 -4.20
N ALA A 154 13.23 -8.47 -4.68
CA ALA A 154 12.92 -9.69 -3.93
C ALA A 154 14.12 -10.63 -3.69
N THR A 155 15.19 -10.55 -4.51
CA THR A 155 16.30 -11.52 -4.45
C THR A 155 17.54 -10.98 -3.74
N LEU A 156 17.73 -9.65 -3.67
CA LEU A 156 18.89 -9.04 -3.00
C LEU A 156 18.49 -8.11 -1.85
N ALA A 157 17.68 -7.08 -2.11
CA ALA A 157 17.34 -6.09 -1.09
C ALA A 157 16.43 -6.66 0.01
N LEU A 158 15.43 -7.47 -0.38
CA LEU A 158 14.48 -8.09 0.55
C LEU A 158 15.16 -9.02 1.59
N PRO A 159 16.07 -9.94 1.22
CA PRO A 159 16.83 -10.71 2.21
C PRO A 159 17.57 -9.85 3.24
N ILE A 160 18.28 -8.81 2.81
CA ILE A 160 18.99 -7.88 3.71
C ILE A 160 18.00 -7.22 4.67
N TRP A 161 16.87 -6.74 4.15
CA TRP A 161 15.81 -6.14 4.94
C TRP A 161 15.22 -7.13 5.97
N ILE A 162 14.99 -8.39 5.58
CA ILE A 162 14.47 -9.44 6.48
C ILE A 162 15.45 -9.71 7.62
N ASP A 163 16.74 -9.85 7.32
CA ASP A 163 17.75 -10.17 8.33
C ASP A 163 17.83 -9.06 9.39
N PHE A 164 17.82 -7.80 8.98
CA PHE A 164 17.73 -6.66 9.91
C PHE A 164 16.43 -6.70 10.73
N MET A 165 15.28 -6.90 10.07
CA MET A 165 13.97 -6.86 10.74
C MET A 165 13.75 -8.03 11.69
N LYS A 166 14.35 -9.21 11.43
CA LYS A 166 14.36 -10.34 12.38
C LYS A 166 15.00 -9.94 13.71
N TYR A 167 16.10 -9.19 13.65
CA TYR A 167 16.77 -8.67 14.84
C TYR A 167 15.95 -7.55 15.49
N ALA A 168 15.62 -6.50 14.72
CA ALA A 168 14.97 -5.30 15.23
C ALA A 168 13.57 -5.55 15.82
N LEU A 169 12.86 -6.58 15.34
CA LEU A 169 11.50 -6.89 15.79
C LEU A 169 11.41 -8.03 16.82
N LYS A 170 12.53 -8.62 17.26
CA LYS A 170 12.55 -9.79 18.14
C LYS A 170 11.64 -9.65 19.38
N ASP A 171 11.69 -8.49 20.03
CA ASP A 171 10.91 -8.16 21.23
C ASP A 171 9.87 -7.03 20.97
N SER A 172 9.52 -6.82 19.71
CA SER A 172 8.51 -5.85 19.31
C SER A 172 7.13 -6.51 19.20
N PRO A 173 6.08 -6.00 19.87
CA PRO A 173 4.74 -6.55 19.74
C PRO A 173 4.21 -6.37 18.32
N VAL A 174 3.38 -7.29 17.86
CA VAL A 174 2.61 -7.11 16.60
C VAL A 174 1.57 -6.03 16.82
N ARG A 175 1.53 -5.01 15.94
CA ARG A 175 0.58 -3.89 16.04
C ARG A 175 -0.22 -3.67 14.77
N SER A 176 -1.49 -3.33 14.92
CA SER A 176 -2.32 -2.85 13.81
C SER A 176 -2.59 -1.36 13.99
N LEU A 177 -2.60 -0.63 12.88
CA LEU A 177 -3.13 0.73 12.88
C LEU A 177 -4.65 0.66 13.08
N PRO A 178 -5.23 1.48 13.98
CA PRO A 178 -6.67 1.54 14.13
C PRO A 178 -7.31 2.06 12.85
N MET A 179 -8.45 1.48 12.46
CA MET A 179 -9.21 1.96 11.31
C MET A 179 -9.70 3.39 11.56
N PRO A 180 -9.36 4.37 10.70
CA PRO A 180 -9.81 5.74 10.87
C PRO A 180 -11.34 5.88 10.74
N ALA A 181 -11.89 6.95 11.32
CA ALA A 181 -13.30 7.32 11.11
C ALA A 181 -13.59 7.57 9.62
N GLY A 182 -14.85 7.34 9.21
CA GLY A 182 -15.27 7.50 7.82
C GLY A 182 -14.85 6.37 6.88
N MET A 183 -14.51 5.20 7.45
CA MET A 183 -14.14 3.99 6.73
C MET A 183 -15.18 2.88 6.94
N VAL A 184 -15.36 2.05 5.92
CA VAL A 184 -16.18 0.84 5.94
C VAL A 184 -15.28 -0.35 5.61
N ALA A 185 -15.49 -1.46 6.32
CA ALA A 185 -14.82 -2.74 6.08
C ALA A 185 -15.83 -3.77 5.58
N ILE A 186 -15.55 -4.41 4.44
CA ILE A 186 -16.38 -5.46 3.84
C ILE A 186 -15.61 -6.78 3.87
N PRO A 187 -15.91 -7.70 4.81
CA PRO A 187 -15.29 -9.02 4.82
C PRO A 187 -15.56 -9.78 3.52
N GLY A 188 -14.53 -10.40 2.94
CA GLY A 188 -14.65 -11.13 1.68
C GLY A 188 -14.80 -10.26 0.43
N GLY A 189 -14.54 -8.95 0.53
CA GLY A 189 -14.66 -8.02 -0.59
C GLY A 189 -13.55 -8.16 -1.64
N THR A 190 -12.36 -8.63 -1.24
CA THR A 190 -11.24 -8.81 -2.18
C THR A 190 -11.29 -10.14 -2.93
N TRP A 191 -10.57 -10.25 -4.05
CA TRP A 191 -10.52 -11.47 -4.88
C TRP A 191 -10.05 -12.73 -4.15
N ASN A 192 -9.28 -12.58 -3.06
CA ASN A 192 -8.76 -13.67 -2.23
C ASN A 192 -9.57 -13.86 -0.92
N GLY A 193 -10.72 -13.20 -0.78
CA GLY A 193 -11.60 -13.33 0.38
C GLY A 193 -11.17 -12.54 1.61
N ASN A 194 -10.18 -11.64 1.50
CA ASN A 194 -9.80 -10.73 2.56
C ASN A 194 -10.81 -9.58 2.71
N THR A 195 -10.71 -8.87 3.83
CA THR A 195 -11.48 -7.65 4.07
C THR A 195 -11.05 -6.54 3.11
N GLU A 196 -12.03 -5.91 2.47
CA GLU A 196 -11.83 -4.73 1.64
C GLU A 196 -12.26 -3.47 2.40
N TYR A 197 -11.53 -2.36 2.19
CA TYR A 197 -11.73 -1.11 2.92
C TYR A 197 -12.07 0.03 1.98
N TYR A 198 -13.11 0.79 2.32
CA TYR A 198 -13.62 1.90 1.52
C TYR A 198 -13.94 3.12 2.37
N TYR A 199 -14.03 4.28 1.71
CA TYR A 199 -14.65 5.46 2.30
C TYR A 199 -16.14 5.22 2.49
N ASP A 200 -16.70 5.61 3.63
CA ASP A 200 -18.15 5.51 3.89
C ASP A 200 -19.02 6.31 2.91
N SER A 201 -18.47 7.39 2.35
CA SER A 201 -19.09 8.18 1.29
C SER A 201 -19.12 7.49 -0.06
N MET A 202 -18.33 6.42 -0.24
CA MET A 202 -18.18 5.68 -1.50
C MET A 202 -18.94 4.35 -1.47
N ARG A 203 -20.03 4.22 -0.69
CA ARG A 203 -20.81 2.97 -0.62
C ARG A 203 -21.23 2.50 -2.02
N ILE A 204 -20.47 1.56 -2.58
CA ILE A 204 -20.80 0.84 -3.81
C ILE A 204 -21.93 -0.14 -3.45
N GLY A 205 -23.07 -0.02 -4.13
CA GLY A 205 -24.17 -0.99 -3.98
C GLY A 205 -25.34 -0.57 -3.08
N VAL A 206 -25.44 0.69 -2.65
CA VAL A 206 -26.76 1.22 -2.23
C VAL A 206 -27.47 1.66 -3.50
N GLN A 207 -28.45 0.87 -3.95
CA GLN A 207 -29.45 1.39 -4.89
C GLN A 207 -30.08 2.62 -4.22
N TYR A 208 -29.87 3.80 -4.81
CA TYR A 208 -30.81 4.89 -4.56
C TYR A 208 -32.14 4.40 -5.12
N GLU A 209 -33.06 3.94 -4.28
CA GLU A 209 -34.48 3.97 -4.59
C GLU A 209 -34.87 5.45 -4.67
N SER A 210 -34.47 6.13 -5.74
CA SER A 210 -34.98 7.45 -6.09
C SER A 210 -36.13 7.25 -7.05
N ASP A 211 -37.35 7.30 -6.50
CA ASP A 211 -38.53 7.92 -7.10
C ASP A 211 -38.70 7.77 -8.62
N LEU A 212 -38.82 6.52 -9.09
CA LEU A 212 -39.51 6.23 -10.36
C LEU A 212 -40.96 5.84 -10.06
N SER A 213 -41.71 6.78 -9.47
CA SER A 213 -43.16 6.77 -9.55
C SER A 213 -43.63 8.04 -10.23
N SER A 214 -44.39 7.84 -11.31
CA SER A 214 -45.10 8.82 -12.14
C SER A 214 -44.28 9.67 -13.11
N GLU A 215 -44.06 9.14 -14.32
CA GLU A 215 -44.52 9.86 -15.51
C GLU A 215 -45.28 8.86 -16.41
N ASN A 216 -46.59 9.12 -16.53
CA ASN A 216 -47.49 8.40 -17.42
C ASN A 216 -47.18 8.74 -18.88
N GLU A 217 -47.44 7.74 -19.71
CA GLU A 217 -47.57 7.76 -21.17
C GLU A 217 -48.13 9.07 -21.77
N SER A 218 -47.47 9.58 -22.81
CA SER A 218 -48.12 9.93 -24.07
C SER A 218 -47.08 10.20 -25.16
N GLY A 219 -47.02 9.36 -26.19
CA GLY A 219 -46.17 9.62 -27.37
C GLY A 219 -46.00 8.41 -28.27
N ILE A 220 -47.08 8.02 -28.96
CA ILE A 220 -47.06 7.01 -30.03
C ILE A 220 -46.40 7.61 -31.29
N GLY A 221 -45.44 6.88 -31.87
CA GLY A 221 -44.94 7.00 -33.25
C GLY A 221 -43.93 5.88 -33.52
N GLN A 222 -44.33 4.73 -34.08
CA GLN A 222 -44.25 4.41 -35.53
C GLN A 222 -42.85 4.71 -36.09
N ASP A 223 -41.97 3.70 -36.13
CA ASP A 223 -41.74 2.69 -37.19
C ASP A 223 -40.57 3.08 -38.11
N ASP A 224 -39.47 2.32 -38.03
CA ASP A 224 -38.73 1.88 -39.22
C ASP A 224 -37.63 0.88 -38.84
N SER A 225 -37.92 -0.38 -39.16
CA SER A 225 -36.96 -1.49 -39.23
C SER A 225 -36.19 -1.42 -40.54
N GLY A 226 -34.91 -1.02 -40.48
CA GLY A 226 -33.96 -1.08 -41.60
C GLY A 226 -32.96 -2.20 -41.41
N ASN A 227 -33.11 -3.25 -42.22
CA ASN A 227 -32.28 -4.46 -42.28
C ASN A 227 -30.77 -4.18 -42.44
N ALA A 228 -29.99 -5.02 -41.76
CA ALA A 228 -28.60 -5.30 -42.07
C ALA A 228 -28.52 -6.49 -43.03
N GLU A 229 -28.13 -6.26 -44.29
CA GLU A 229 -27.49 -7.25 -45.18
C GLU A 229 -26.57 -6.55 -46.19
N ASP A 230 -25.54 -7.28 -46.61
CA ASP A 230 -24.56 -7.04 -47.67
C ASP A 230 -23.39 -6.06 -47.42
N ILE A 231 -22.21 -6.62 -47.13
CA ILE A 231 -21.17 -6.84 -48.17
C ILE A 231 -20.32 -8.07 -47.80
N LEU A 232 -20.29 -8.99 -48.75
CA LEU A 232 -19.63 -10.29 -48.79
C LEU A 232 -18.14 -10.23 -49.22
N ASN A 233 -17.43 -11.30 -48.84
CA ASN A 233 -16.27 -11.94 -49.48
C ASN A 233 -14.90 -11.23 -49.39
N GLY A 234 -13.80 -11.91 -49.06
CA GLY A 234 -13.57 -13.33 -48.77
C GLY A 234 -12.05 -13.56 -48.66
N ASP A 235 -11.62 -14.58 -47.92
CA ASP A 235 -10.78 -15.65 -48.46
C ASP A 235 -10.71 -16.81 -47.46
N GLU A 236 -11.11 -17.99 -47.93
CA GLU A 236 -10.95 -19.26 -47.23
C GLU A 236 -9.56 -19.83 -47.52
N THR A 237 -8.90 -20.38 -46.50
CA THR A 237 -8.22 -21.67 -46.71
C THR A 237 -8.49 -22.58 -45.52
N SER A 238 -8.90 -23.79 -45.88
CA SER A 238 -9.45 -24.87 -45.09
C SER A 238 -8.40 -25.75 -44.41
N ASN A 239 -8.80 -26.37 -43.29
CA ASN A 239 -8.64 -27.80 -42.92
C ASN A 239 -8.81 -27.89 -41.39
N GLY A 240 -9.74 -28.62 -40.76
CA GLY A 240 -10.66 -29.67 -41.17
C GLY A 240 -10.74 -30.71 -40.05
N ILE A 241 -11.97 -30.97 -39.55
CA ILE A 241 -12.46 -32.28 -39.05
C ILE A 241 -11.97 -32.69 -37.62
N ASN A 242 -12.77 -33.11 -36.61
CA ASN A 242 -14.20 -33.44 -36.47
C ASN A 242 -14.68 -33.37 -35.00
N LYS A 243 -16.00 -33.22 -34.88
CA LYS A 243 -16.90 -33.38 -33.72
C LYS A 243 -16.78 -34.70 -32.95
N THR A 244 -17.15 -34.67 -31.67
CA THR A 244 -18.17 -35.60 -31.08
C THR A 244 -18.94 -34.94 -29.93
N ASP A 245 -20.22 -35.29 -29.84
CA ASP A 245 -21.29 -34.72 -29.03
C ASP A 245 -21.29 -35.14 -27.54
N SER A 246 -21.99 -34.34 -26.72
CA SER A 246 -23.17 -34.76 -25.92
C SER A 246 -23.18 -34.40 -24.43
N SER A 247 -24.35 -33.88 -24.01
CA SER A 247 -24.93 -33.79 -22.65
C SER A 247 -24.23 -32.89 -21.62
N GLY A 248 -24.85 -31.89 -20.97
CA GLY A 248 -26.26 -31.71 -20.64
C GLY A 248 -26.55 -32.17 -19.21
N VAL A 249 -26.08 -31.42 -18.20
CA VAL A 249 -26.65 -31.44 -16.82
C VAL A 249 -26.54 -30.03 -16.25
N GLY A 250 -27.66 -29.32 -16.21
CA GLY A 250 -27.82 -28.11 -15.43
C GLY A 250 -28.01 -28.45 -13.96
N ASN A 251 -27.39 -27.68 -13.05
CA ASN A 251 -27.71 -27.76 -11.64
C ASN A 251 -27.96 -26.35 -11.09
N SER A 252 -29.25 -26.07 -10.82
CA SER A 252 -29.70 -24.88 -10.09
C SER A 252 -29.37 -25.05 -8.61
N ILE A 253 -28.62 -24.13 -8.03
CA ILE A 253 -28.56 -23.94 -6.57
C ILE A 253 -29.16 -22.57 -6.26
N LYS A 254 -30.40 -22.59 -5.78
CA LYS A 254 -31.01 -21.49 -5.03
C LYS A 254 -30.36 -21.45 -3.66
N ASN A 255 -29.76 -20.32 -3.27
CA ASN A 255 -29.44 -20.05 -1.88
C ASN A 255 -30.06 -18.72 -1.48
N ASN A 256 -31.24 -18.82 -0.87
CA ASN A 256 -31.83 -17.78 -0.03
C ASN A 256 -31.11 -17.85 1.32
N ASN A 257 -30.34 -16.82 1.68
CA ASN A 257 -30.10 -16.34 3.04
C ASN A 257 -29.04 -15.22 3.00
N SER A 258 -29.48 -13.96 2.84
CA SER A 258 -28.64 -12.80 3.12
C SER A 258 -28.57 -12.59 4.64
N PRO A 259 -27.38 -12.53 5.26
CA PRO A 259 -27.27 -12.07 6.64
C PRO A 259 -27.50 -10.55 6.72
N ALA A 260 -28.23 -10.12 7.74
CA ALA A 260 -28.51 -8.70 7.99
C ALA A 260 -27.22 -7.89 8.24
N PRO A 261 -27.16 -6.61 7.83
CA PRO A 261 -26.00 -5.76 8.09
C PRO A 261 -25.86 -5.49 9.59
N ILE A 262 -24.68 -5.74 10.14
CA ILE A 262 -24.33 -5.39 11.52
C ILE A 262 -24.11 -3.89 11.58
N VAL A 263 -25.01 -3.17 12.24
CA VAL A 263 -24.87 -1.75 12.55
C VAL A 263 -23.79 -1.61 13.63
N ALA A 264 -22.67 -0.97 13.28
CA ALA A 264 -21.67 -0.59 14.27
C ALA A 264 -22.24 0.54 15.16
N SER A 265 -22.31 0.29 16.47
CA SER A 265 -22.62 1.32 17.48
C SER A 265 -21.56 2.43 17.45
N PRO A 266 -21.92 3.70 17.68
CA PRO A 266 -20.96 4.79 17.70
C PRO A 266 -19.98 4.61 18.87
N SER A 267 -18.71 4.40 18.57
CA SER A 267 -17.63 4.47 19.54
C SER A 267 -17.30 5.93 19.83
N ASN A 268 -17.31 6.31 21.11
CA ASN A 268 -16.83 7.61 21.58
C ASN A 268 -15.37 7.85 21.13
N PRO A 269 -14.94 9.12 20.94
CA PRO A 269 -13.56 9.42 20.63
C PRO A 269 -12.67 8.93 21.78
N ILE A 270 -11.78 7.98 21.49
CA ILE A 270 -10.76 7.54 22.44
C ILE A 270 -9.66 8.59 22.42
N GLU A 271 -9.44 9.23 23.57
CA GLU A 271 -8.23 10.00 23.86
C GLU A 271 -7.01 9.10 23.60
N VAL A 272 -6.23 9.44 22.58
CA VAL A 272 -4.96 8.76 22.29
C VAL A 272 -3.98 9.17 23.39
N ASN A 273 -3.82 8.32 24.40
CA ASN A 273 -2.79 8.49 25.42
C ASN A 273 -1.40 8.37 24.75
N HIS A 274 -0.76 9.51 24.48
CA HIS A 274 0.55 9.65 23.86
C HIS A 274 1.73 9.28 24.80
N THR A 275 1.54 8.44 25.82
CA THR A 275 2.53 8.22 26.88
C THR A 275 3.45 7.01 26.71
N ASN A 276 3.33 6.25 25.61
CA ASN A 276 4.22 5.11 25.33
C ASN A 276 5.17 5.37 24.16
N ALA A 277 5.86 6.53 24.15
CA ALA A 277 7.04 6.70 23.31
C ALA A 277 8.15 5.76 23.84
N ARG A 278 8.33 4.59 23.20
CA ARG A 278 9.49 3.73 23.47
C ARG A 278 10.77 4.52 23.18
N LYS A 279 11.83 4.23 23.95
CA LYS A 279 13.19 4.74 23.66
C LYS A 279 13.51 4.49 22.19
N PRO A 280 14.07 5.48 21.47
CA PRO A 280 14.61 5.26 20.12
C PRO A 280 15.54 4.05 20.14
N VAL A 281 15.47 3.23 19.10
CA VAL A 281 16.44 2.15 18.90
C VAL A 281 17.83 2.80 18.80
N ASP A 282 18.73 2.47 19.72
CA ASP A 282 20.11 2.97 19.65
C ASP A 282 20.84 2.22 18.54
N ILE A 283 21.34 2.97 17.56
CA ILE A 283 22.05 2.37 16.42
C ILE A 283 23.33 1.63 16.86
N ASN A 284 23.90 1.99 18.03
CA ASN A 284 25.06 1.30 18.58
C ASN A 284 24.72 -0.12 19.08
N ASP A 285 23.50 -0.33 19.58
CA ASP A 285 23.01 -1.66 20.00
C ASP A 285 22.80 -2.60 18.80
N ILE A 286 22.62 -2.04 17.60
CA ILE A 286 22.51 -2.78 16.34
C ILE A 286 23.89 -3.08 15.75
N ILE A 287 24.79 -2.09 15.72
CA ILE A 287 26.12 -2.24 15.11
C ILE A 287 26.98 -3.24 15.89
N GLY A 288 26.89 -3.25 17.22
CA GLY A 288 27.66 -4.18 18.06
C GLY A 288 27.32 -5.65 17.81
N SER A 289 26.08 -5.98 17.47
CA SER A 289 25.63 -7.37 17.28
C SER A 289 25.80 -7.92 15.85
N ILE A 290 26.13 -7.07 14.88
CA ILE A 290 26.39 -7.48 13.48
C ILE A 290 27.88 -7.84 13.28
N GLN A 291 28.75 -7.42 14.21
CA GLN A 291 30.19 -7.70 14.16
C GLN A 291 30.59 -9.02 14.85
N ASP A 292 29.65 -9.73 15.47
CA ASP A 292 29.80 -11.07 16.07
C ASP A 292 29.10 -12.15 15.23
#